data_AF-A0A1H4T5N1-F1
#
_entry.id   AF-A0A1H4T5N1-F1
#
_cell.length_a   1.000
_cell.length_b   1.000
_cell.length_c   1.000
_cell.angle_alpha   90.00
_cell.angle_beta   90.00
_cell.angle_gamma   90.00
#
_symmetry.space_group_name_H-M   'P 1'
#
loop_
_entity.id
_entity.type
_entity.pdbx_description
1 polymer ?
#
loop_
_entity_poly.entity_id
_entity_poly.type
_entity_poly.pdbx_seq_one_letter_code
_entity_poly.pdbx_strand_id
1 'polypeptide(L)'
;MKKILNSLSEDEFVLIRETKKAQMAGLDEDKLIKLHTRVRRARNKHVKLYRQEGAAKVEDKGARGAGKAANVRNADKAEVFEAALSRVSRQLATAARASAQDLKDERLARARSDSPSFSELGDSDGKVGSSGKARVDATRKSSGRKKFEASTIAAGARKQAKKDKR
;
A
#
# COMPACT_ATOMS: atom_id res chain seq x y z
N MET A 1 -28.74 -9.23 -11.46
CA MET A 1 -28.57 -9.32 -9.98
C MET A 1 -29.75 -9.93 -9.23
N LYS A 2 -31.02 -9.47 -9.39
CA LYS A 2 -32.17 -10.02 -8.63
C LYS A 2 -32.35 -11.54 -8.72
N LYS A 3 -32.21 -12.15 -9.92
CA LYS A 3 -32.28 -13.62 -10.09
C LYS A 3 -31.21 -14.40 -9.33
N ILE A 4 -30.00 -13.84 -9.17
CA ILE A 4 -28.88 -14.49 -8.48
C ILE A 4 -29.06 -14.35 -6.96
N LEU A 5 -29.63 -13.25 -6.48
CA LEU A 5 -29.93 -13.09 -5.04
C LEU A 5 -30.89 -14.16 -4.52
N ASN A 6 -31.83 -14.61 -5.36
CA ASN A 6 -32.76 -15.69 -5.02
C ASN A 6 -32.13 -17.09 -5.04
N SER A 7 -30.90 -17.25 -5.53
CA SER A 7 -30.19 -18.55 -5.54
C SER A 7 -29.17 -18.69 -4.40
N LEU A 8 -29.03 -17.65 -3.59
CA LEU A 8 -28.20 -17.66 -2.38
C LEU A 8 -28.87 -18.47 -1.28
N SER A 9 -28.08 -19.11 -0.43
CA SER A 9 -28.61 -19.60 0.84
C SER A 9 -29.03 -18.43 1.73
N GLU A 10 -29.81 -18.71 2.77
CA GLU A 10 -30.22 -17.69 3.75
C GLU A 10 -29.00 -16.99 4.37
N ASP A 11 -28.01 -17.75 4.82
CA ASP A 11 -26.75 -17.22 5.36
C ASP A 11 -25.99 -16.33 4.37
N GLU A 12 -25.92 -16.76 3.10
CA GLU A 12 -25.27 -16.01 2.02
C GLU A 12 -26.00 -14.69 1.76
N PHE A 13 -27.33 -14.72 1.77
CA PHE A 13 -28.18 -13.55 1.59
C PHE A 13 -28.06 -12.56 2.76
N VAL A 14 -28.08 -13.05 4.00
CA VAL A 14 -27.87 -12.25 5.22
C VAL A 14 -26.50 -11.58 5.16
N LEU A 15 -25.44 -12.33 4.82
CA LEU A 15 -24.09 -11.79 4.71
C LEU A 15 -24.01 -10.67 3.66
N ILE A 16 -24.66 -10.83 2.51
CA ILE A 16 -24.71 -9.78 1.48
C ILE A 16 -25.51 -8.56 1.98
N ARG A 17 -26.60 -8.78 2.73
CA ARG A 17 -27.38 -7.69 3.33
C ARG A 17 -26.56 -6.87 4.31
N GLU A 18 -25.71 -7.50 5.13
CA GLU A 18 -24.80 -6.82 6.07
C GLU A 18 -23.82 -5.87 5.34
N THR A 19 -23.45 -6.16 4.09
CA THR A 19 -22.56 -5.29 3.28
C THR A 19 -23.24 -4.07 2.65
N LYS A 20 -24.54 -3.87 2.88
CA LYS A 20 -25.25 -2.70 2.37
C LYS A 20 -24.83 -1.45 3.15
N LYS A 21 -24.77 -0.30 2.45
CA LYS A 21 -24.34 0.99 3.02
C LYS A 21 -25.01 1.32 4.36
N ALA A 22 -26.32 1.13 4.47
CA ALA A 22 -27.07 1.41 5.69
C ALA A 22 -26.71 0.49 6.88
N GLN A 23 -26.31 -0.75 6.60
CA GLN A 23 -25.94 -1.73 7.65
C GLN A 23 -24.47 -1.56 8.08
N MET A 24 -23.63 -1.09 7.17
CA MET A 24 -22.24 -0.73 7.49
C MET A 24 -22.10 0.65 8.14
N ALA A 25 -23.17 1.46 8.13
CA ALA A 25 -23.16 2.77 8.76
C ALA A 25 -23.00 2.61 10.27
N GLY A 26 -21.96 3.22 10.84
CA GLY A 26 -21.66 3.13 12.27
C GLY A 26 -20.88 1.89 12.70
N LEU A 27 -20.45 1.03 11.77
CA LEU A 27 -19.48 -0.01 12.11
C LEU A 27 -18.09 0.61 12.33
N ASP A 28 -17.45 0.20 13.42
CA ASP A 28 -16.04 0.47 13.71
C ASP A 28 -15.11 -0.32 12.77
N GLU A 29 -13.83 0.03 12.79
CA GLU A 29 -12.80 -0.59 11.96
C GLU A 29 -12.72 -2.12 12.18
N ASP A 30 -12.76 -2.57 13.44
CA ASP A 30 -12.66 -3.99 13.79
C ASP A 30 -13.84 -4.81 13.27
N LYS A 31 -15.07 -4.30 13.39
CA LYS A 31 -16.27 -4.95 12.84
C LYS A 31 -16.21 -4.98 11.33
N LEU A 32 -15.70 -3.93 10.68
CA LEU A 32 -15.49 -3.92 9.23
C LEU A 32 -14.44 -4.96 8.80
N ILE A 33 -13.36 -5.16 9.55
CA ILE A 33 -12.35 -6.21 9.29
C ILE A 33 -12.98 -7.62 9.42
N LYS A 34 -13.79 -7.84 10.46
CA LYS A 34 -14.51 -9.11 10.68
C LYS A 34 -15.48 -9.39 9.54
N LEU A 35 -16.28 -8.40 9.13
CA LEU A 35 -17.20 -8.50 8.01
C LEU A 35 -16.45 -8.79 6.70
N HIS A 36 -15.37 -8.05 6.42
CA HIS A 36 -14.53 -8.24 5.25
C HIS A 36 -13.99 -9.68 5.18
N THR A 37 -13.53 -10.22 6.31
CA THR A 37 -13.01 -11.60 6.39
C THR A 37 -14.10 -12.64 6.10
N ARG A 38 -15.32 -12.47 6.63
CA ARG A 38 -16.45 -13.37 6.35
C ARG A 38 -16.82 -13.36 4.87
N VAL A 39 -16.95 -12.17 4.27
CA VAL A 39 -17.27 -12.00 2.84
C VAL A 39 -16.19 -12.61 1.95
N ARG A 40 -14.90 -12.39 2.28
CA ARG A 40 -13.77 -12.98 1.54
C ARG A 40 -13.79 -14.51 1.59
N ARG A 41 -14.12 -15.11 2.75
CA ARG A 41 -14.26 -16.57 2.88
C ARG A 41 -15.40 -17.10 2.00
N ALA A 42 -16.55 -16.44 2.00
CA ALA A 42 -17.69 -16.82 1.14
C ALA A 42 -17.33 -16.72 -0.35
N ARG A 43 -16.68 -15.63 -0.78
CA ARG A 43 -16.15 -15.49 -2.15
C ARG A 43 -15.23 -16.67 -2.51
N ASN A 44 -14.25 -16.96 -1.65
CA ASN A 44 -13.26 -18.02 -1.91
C ASN A 44 -13.91 -19.41 -2.00
N LYS A 45 -14.94 -19.68 -1.19
CA LYS A 45 -15.75 -20.90 -1.29
C LYS A 45 -16.33 -21.07 -2.69
N HIS A 46 -17.04 -20.07 -3.21
CA HIS A 46 -17.68 -20.18 -4.52
C HIS A 46 -16.68 -20.21 -5.68
N VAL A 47 -15.55 -19.50 -5.58
CA VAL A 47 -14.49 -19.62 -6.58
C VAL A 47 -13.87 -21.01 -6.58
N LYS A 48 -13.68 -21.62 -5.41
CA LYS A 48 -13.17 -22.99 -5.31
C LYS A 48 -14.16 -23.99 -5.91
N LEU A 49 -15.45 -23.89 -5.57
CA LEU A 49 -16.51 -24.74 -6.14
C LEU A 49 -16.63 -24.57 -7.66
N TYR A 50 -16.56 -23.33 -8.15
CA TYR A 50 -16.54 -23.05 -9.59
C TYR A 50 -15.38 -23.77 -10.31
N ARG A 51 -14.19 -23.79 -9.70
CA ARG A 51 -13.03 -24.48 -10.30
C ARG A 51 -13.17 -26.00 -10.21
N GLN A 52 -13.55 -26.53 -9.04
CA GLN A 52 -13.62 -27.97 -8.80
C GLN A 52 -14.75 -28.64 -9.59
N GLU A 53 -15.97 -28.13 -9.50
CA GLU A 53 -17.09 -28.67 -10.29
C GLU A 53 -16.89 -28.43 -11.79
N GLY A 54 -16.18 -27.35 -12.16
CA GLY A 54 -15.84 -27.09 -13.56
C GLY A 54 -14.95 -28.19 -14.10
N ALA A 55 -13.91 -28.60 -13.36
CA ALA A 55 -13.04 -29.72 -13.73
C ALA A 55 -13.82 -31.04 -13.84
N ALA A 56 -14.60 -31.40 -12.82
CA ALA A 56 -15.40 -32.62 -12.82
C ALA A 56 -16.37 -32.69 -14.02
N LYS A 57 -17.07 -31.58 -14.32
CA LYS A 57 -17.99 -31.52 -15.46
C LYS A 57 -17.29 -31.61 -16.81
N VAL A 58 -16.02 -31.20 -16.90
CA VAL A 58 -15.22 -31.35 -18.12
C VAL A 58 -14.81 -32.80 -18.33
N GLU A 59 -14.47 -33.52 -17.26
CA GLU A 59 -14.25 -34.97 -17.31
C GLU A 59 -15.52 -35.70 -17.77
N ASP A 60 -16.69 -35.36 -17.20
CA ASP A 60 -17.97 -36.02 -17.54
C ASP A 60 -18.48 -35.69 -18.95
N LYS A 61 -18.33 -34.43 -19.40
CA LYS A 61 -18.93 -33.96 -20.67
C LYS A 61 -17.95 -34.03 -21.85
N GLY A 62 -16.68 -34.36 -21.61
CA GLY A 62 -15.65 -34.48 -22.64
C GLY A 62 -15.24 -33.17 -23.31
N ALA A 63 -15.82 -32.03 -22.93
CA ALA A 63 -15.57 -30.73 -23.55
C ALA A 63 -15.65 -29.56 -22.56
N ARG A 64 -14.68 -28.63 -22.66
CA ARG A 64 -14.58 -27.44 -21.79
C ARG A 64 -15.78 -26.51 -21.86
N GLY A 65 -16.36 -26.34 -23.04
CA GLY A 65 -17.51 -25.45 -23.25
C GLY A 65 -18.77 -25.93 -22.51
N ALA A 66 -19.06 -27.24 -22.59
CA ALA A 66 -20.20 -27.85 -21.92
C ALA A 66 -20.05 -27.85 -20.40
N GLY A 67 -18.84 -28.11 -19.89
CA GLY A 67 -18.54 -28.04 -18.46
C GLY A 67 -18.71 -26.63 -17.87
N LYS A 68 -18.31 -25.59 -18.64
CA LYS A 68 -18.46 -24.19 -18.23
C LYS A 68 -19.93 -23.77 -18.09
N ALA A 69 -20.77 -24.09 -19.08
CA ALA A 69 -22.19 -23.74 -19.07
C ALA A 69 -22.94 -24.33 -17.87
N ALA A 70 -22.54 -25.52 -17.42
CA ALA A 70 -23.12 -26.19 -16.27
C ALA A 70 -22.63 -25.64 -14.91
N ASN A 71 -21.67 -24.71 -14.87
CA ASN A 71 -21.12 -24.14 -13.62
C ASN A 71 -21.24 -22.60 -13.50
N VAL A 72 -22.09 -21.99 -14.31
CA VAL A 72 -22.29 -20.53 -14.31
C VAL A 72 -22.78 -20.01 -12.96
N ARG A 73 -23.61 -20.78 -12.23
CA ARG A 73 -24.17 -20.36 -10.93
C ARG A 73 -23.11 -20.05 -9.87
N ASN A 74 -22.06 -20.86 -9.76
CA ASN A 74 -20.99 -20.61 -8.77
C ASN A 74 -20.13 -19.40 -9.17
N ALA A 75 -19.94 -19.17 -10.47
CA ALA A 75 -19.28 -17.97 -10.97
C ALA A 75 -20.11 -16.72 -10.62
N ASP A 76 -21.41 -16.74 -10.91
CA ASP A 76 -22.33 -15.64 -10.57
C ASP A 76 -22.34 -15.33 -9.07
N LYS A 77 -22.38 -16.36 -8.21
CA LYS A 77 -22.30 -16.19 -6.75
C LYS A 77 -20.98 -15.54 -6.34
N ALA A 78 -19.86 -15.99 -6.91
CA ALA A 78 -18.55 -15.40 -6.64
C ALA A 78 -18.50 -13.91 -7.02
N GLU A 79 -19.07 -13.53 -8.17
CA GLU A 79 -19.15 -12.13 -8.60
C GLU A 79 -19.98 -11.26 -7.63
N VAL A 80 -21.10 -11.78 -7.12
CA VAL A 80 -21.90 -11.06 -6.12
C VAL A 80 -21.10 -10.82 -4.84
N PHE A 81 -20.36 -11.84 -4.37
CA PHE A 81 -19.50 -11.68 -3.20
C PHE A 81 -18.31 -10.76 -3.45
N GLU A 82 -17.79 -10.68 -4.68
CA GLU A 82 -16.75 -9.70 -5.04
C GLU A 82 -17.26 -8.26 -5.00
N ALA A 83 -18.45 -8.03 -5.52
CA ALA A 83 -19.09 -6.74 -5.41
C ALA A 83 -19.36 -6.37 -3.95
N ALA A 84 -19.78 -7.34 -3.12
CA ALA A 84 -19.95 -7.15 -1.68
C ALA A 84 -18.61 -6.83 -0.98
N LEU A 85 -17.54 -7.58 -1.29
CA LEU A 85 -16.21 -7.40 -0.74
C LEU A 85 -15.69 -5.99 -1.05
N SER A 86 -15.83 -5.56 -2.31
CA SER A 86 -15.42 -4.23 -2.77
C SER A 86 -16.09 -3.09 -1.98
N ARG A 87 -17.36 -3.26 -1.59
CA ARG A 87 -18.07 -2.26 -0.76
C ARG A 87 -17.47 -2.18 0.65
N VAL A 88 -17.24 -3.34 1.26
CA VAL A 88 -16.66 -3.41 2.62
C VAL A 88 -15.24 -2.87 2.62
N SER A 89 -14.40 -3.22 1.63
CA SER A 89 -13.02 -2.73 1.53
C SER A 89 -12.96 -1.21 1.39
N ARG A 90 -13.89 -0.59 0.63
CA ARG A 90 -13.97 0.87 0.52
C ARG A 90 -14.33 1.53 1.86
N GLN A 91 -15.33 0.99 2.56
CA GLN A 91 -15.74 1.52 3.87
C GLN A 91 -14.62 1.35 4.90
N LEU A 92 -13.97 0.19 4.92
CA LEU A 92 -12.82 -0.09 5.79
C LEU A 92 -11.67 0.87 5.53
N ALA A 93 -11.36 1.17 4.26
CA ALA A 93 -10.31 2.14 3.92
C ALA A 93 -10.63 3.55 4.44
N THR A 94 -11.89 3.95 4.46
CA THR A 94 -12.31 5.23 5.06
C THR A 94 -12.15 5.20 6.57
N ALA A 95 -12.60 4.14 7.25
CA ALA A 95 -12.46 3.99 8.70
C ALA A 95 -10.98 3.98 9.13
N ALA A 96 -10.14 3.18 8.47
CA ALA A 96 -8.71 3.09 8.77
C ALA A 96 -7.98 4.44 8.59
N ARG A 97 -8.39 5.25 7.60
CA ARG A 97 -7.84 6.61 7.43
C ARG A 97 -8.23 7.53 8.58
N ALA A 98 -9.46 7.44 9.09
CA ALA A 98 -9.88 8.21 10.24
C ALA A 98 -9.08 7.82 11.49
N SER A 99 -9.01 6.53 11.81
CA SER A 99 -8.20 6.00 12.91
C SER A 99 -6.74 6.44 12.83
N ALA A 100 -6.16 6.46 11.62
CA ALA A 100 -4.79 6.90 11.42
C ALA A 100 -4.58 8.41 11.66
N GLN A 101 -5.57 9.25 11.38
CA GLN A 101 -5.51 10.67 11.73
C GLN A 101 -5.64 10.87 13.23
N ASP A 102 -6.57 10.17 13.89
CA ASP A 102 -6.76 10.26 15.34
C ASP A 102 -5.46 9.90 16.08
N LEU A 103 -4.82 8.79 15.70
CA LEU A 103 -3.52 8.38 16.25
C LEU A 103 -2.40 9.39 15.96
N LYS A 104 -2.44 10.07 14.82
CA LYS A 104 -1.47 11.11 14.48
C LYS A 104 -1.67 12.33 15.38
N ASP A 105 -2.91 12.75 15.58
CA ASP A 105 -3.25 13.89 16.41
C ASP A 105 -2.91 13.63 17.88
N GLU A 106 -3.18 12.42 18.39
CA GLU A 106 -2.72 11.97 19.72
C GLU A 106 -1.19 12.05 19.86
N ARG A 107 -0.45 11.60 18.85
CA ARG A 107 1.04 11.67 18.85
C ARG A 107 1.53 13.11 18.84
N LEU A 108 0.90 13.98 18.06
CA LEU A 108 1.25 15.40 18.02
C LEU A 108 0.91 16.12 19.33
N ALA A 109 -0.24 15.80 19.94
CA ALA A 109 -0.63 16.35 21.24
C ALA A 109 0.36 15.93 22.34
N ARG A 110 0.73 14.65 22.38
CA ARG A 110 1.75 14.15 23.31
C ARG A 110 3.11 14.79 23.08
N ALA A 111 3.53 14.96 21.82
CA ALA A 111 4.78 15.64 21.51
C ALA A 111 4.76 17.10 21.99
N ARG A 112 3.62 17.80 21.93
CA ARG A 112 3.46 19.18 22.45
C ARG A 112 3.46 19.24 23.99
N SER A 113 2.92 18.24 24.68
CA SER A 113 2.96 18.18 26.15
C SER A 113 4.34 17.81 26.68
N ASP A 114 5.05 16.93 25.98
CA ASP A 114 6.36 16.42 26.39
C ASP A 114 7.50 17.35 25.97
N SER A 115 7.29 18.21 24.96
CA SER A 115 8.26 19.22 24.58
C SER A 115 8.36 20.29 25.66
N PRO A 116 9.57 20.61 26.17
CA PRO A 116 9.74 21.73 27.08
C PRO A 116 9.23 22.99 26.38
N SER A 117 8.46 23.82 27.08
CA SER A 117 8.02 25.09 26.52
C SER A 117 9.27 25.93 26.24
N PHE A 118 9.50 26.27 24.96
CA PHE A 118 10.55 27.23 24.59
C PHE A 118 10.30 28.62 25.19
N SER A 119 9.12 28.89 25.78
CA SER A 119 8.87 30.11 26.54
C SER A 119 9.45 30.08 27.96
N GLU A 120 9.80 28.91 28.50
CA GLU A 120 10.50 28.77 29.80
C GLU A 120 12.01 28.69 29.65
N LEU A 121 12.49 28.34 28.45
CA LEU A 121 13.89 28.46 28.06
C LEU A 121 14.13 29.93 27.71
N GLY A 122 14.47 30.73 28.71
CA GLY A 122 14.90 32.12 28.51
C GLY A 122 15.94 32.24 27.39
N ASP A 123 15.93 33.40 26.72
CA ASP A 123 16.66 33.71 25.48
C ASP A 123 18.09 33.14 25.47
N SER A 124 18.23 31.90 25.02
CA SER A 124 19.52 31.23 24.95
C SER A 124 20.09 31.51 23.57
N ASP A 125 21.18 32.27 23.55
CA ASP A 125 21.93 32.66 22.35
C ASP A 125 22.10 31.43 21.43
N GLY A 126 21.36 31.43 20.31
CA GLY A 126 20.93 30.27 19.53
C GLY A 126 22.06 29.50 18.85
N LYS A 127 22.91 28.84 19.64
CA LYS A 127 24.06 28.08 19.16
C LYS A 127 23.99 26.67 19.72
N VAL A 128 23.25 25.81 19.01
CA VAL A 128 23.52 24.37 19.09
C VAL A 128 24.95 24.15 18.63
N GLY A 129 25.85 23.90 19.60
CA GLY A 129 27.27 23.66 19.35
C GLY A 129 27.47 22.32 18.64
N SER A 130 27.17 22.25 17.35
CA SER A 130 27.68 21.18 16.51
C SER A 130 29.05 21.59 15.99
N SER A 131 30.04 20.71 16.11
CA SER A 131 31.31 20.86 15.42
C SER A 131 31.03 20.77 13.92
N GLY A 132 30.80 21.92 13.29
CA GLY A 132 30.50 21.99 11.87
C GLY A 132 31.55 21.21 11.07
N LYS A 133 31.09 20.30 10.21
CA LYS A 133 31.99 19.53 9.35
C LYS A 133 32.74 20.52 8.45
N ALA A 134 34.07 20.52 8.53
CA ALA A 134 34.89 21.41 7.72
C ALA A 134 34.54 21.24 6.23
N ARG A 135 34.07 22.31 5.58
CA ARG A 135 33.69 22.31 4.15
C ARG A 135 34.87 22.18 3.20
N VAL A 136 36.09 22.10 3.73
CA VAL A 136 37.30 22.07 2.93
C VAL A 136 37.79 20.63 2.84
N ASP A 137 37.92 20.12 1.61
CA ASP A 137 38.50 18.80 1.34
C ASP A 137 39.93 18.74 1.90
N ALA A 138 40.08 18.02 3.02
CA ALA A 138 41.33 17.89 3.75
C ALA A 138 42.43 17.20 2.91
N THR A 139 42.06 16.51 1.82
CA THR A 139 43.02 15.79 0.96
C THR A 139 43.70 16.70 -0.07
N ARG A 140 43.27 17.97 -0.21
CA ARG A 140 43.84 18.94 -1.14
C ARG A 140 45.35 19.17 -0.93
N LYS A 141 45.85 19.04 0.31
CA LYS A 141 47.28 19.19 0.63
C LYS A 141 48.10 17.90 0.48
N SER A 142 47.47 16.76 0.19
CA SER A 142 48.15 15.47 0.08
C SER A 142 49.09 15.42 -1.14
N SER A 143 50.22 14.73 -0.98
CA SER A 143 51.21 14.54 -2.06
C SER A 143 50.62 13.84 -3.28
N GLY A 144 49.74 12.85 -3.06
CA GLY A 144 49.05 12.13 -4.13
C GLY A 144 48.14 13.03 -4.98
N ARG A 145 47.36 13.91 -4.36
CA ARG A 145 46.47 14.84 -5.07
C ARG A 145 47.26 15.87 -5.87
N LYS A 146 48.32 16.43 -5.29
CA LYS A 146 49.24 17.36 -5.99
C LYS A 146 49.87 16.73 -7.24
N LYS A 147 50.32 15.47 -7.14
CA LYS A 147 50.87 14.72 -8.28
C LYS A 147 49.83 14.52 -9.38
N PHE A 148 48.60 14.17 -9.00
CA PHE A 148 47.51 13.97 -9.96
C PHE A 148 47.18 15.27 -10.70
N GLU A 149 46.98 16.39 -9.98
CA GLU A 149 46.68 17.70 -10.57
C GLU A 149 47.79 18.19 -11.50
N ALA A 150 49.06 18.07 -11.09
CA ALA A 150 50.20 18.40 -11.95
C ALA A 150 50.22 17.56 -13.24
N SER A 151 49.90 16.26 -13.14
CA SER A 151 49.82 15.36 -14.29
C SER A 151 48.68 15.74 -15.24
N THR A 152 47.53 16.14 -14.70
CA THR A 152 46.38 16.62 -15.47
C THR A 152 46.69 17.92 -16.20
N ILE A 153 47.34 18.88 -15.53
CA ILE A 153 47.76 20.15 -16.13
C ILE A 153 48.74 19.90 -17.28
N ALA A 154 49.77 19.07 -17.06
CA ALA A 154 50.75 18.73 -18.08
C ALA A 154 50.11 18.03 -19.30
N ALA A 155 49.15 17.13 -19.07
CA ALA A 155 48.41 16.49 -20.15
C ALA A 155 47.56 17.50 -20.95
N GLY A 156 46.93 18.47 -20.28
CA GLY A 156 46.21 19.57 -20.90
C GLY A 156 47.11 20.43 -21.78
N ALA A 157 48.26 20.86 -21.25
CA ALA A 157 49.26 21.63 -21.98
C ALA A 157 49.77 20.89 -23.24
N ARG A 158 50.03 19.58 -23.16
CA ARG A 158 50.43 18.77 -24.33
C ARG A 158 49.34 18.72 -25.39
N LYS A 159 48.08 18.57 -24.99
CA LYS A 159 46.93 18.56 -25.92
C LYS A 159 46.77 19.92 -26.60
N GLN A 160 46.91 21.01 -25.85
CA GLN A 160 46.82 22.36 -26.38
C GLN A 160 47.96 22.65 -27.36
N ALA A 161 49.20 22.35 -26.99
CA ALA A 161 50.35 22.51 -27.89
C ALA A 161 50.23 21.68 -29.19
N LYS A 162 49.62 20.50 -29.15
CA LYS A 162 49.33 19.71 -30.36
C LYS A 162 48.24 20.35 -31.23
N LYS A 163 47.26 21.03 -30.62
CA LYS A 163 46.21 21.76 -31.33
C LYS A 163 46.74 23.05 -31.96
N ASP A 164 47.63 23.75 -31.26
CA ASP A 164 48.23 25.00 -31.74
C ASP A 164 49.28 24.78 -32.84
N LYS A 165 49.84 23.57 -32.96
CA LYS A 165 50.72 23.16 -34.07
C LYS A 165 49.98 22.66 -35.33
N ARG A 166 48.65 22.76 -35.35
CA ARG A 166 47.80 22.23 -36.41
C ARG A 166 47.30 23.32 -37.34
#